data_AF-A0A7V8PM17-F1
#
_entry.id   AF-A0A7V8PM17-F1
#
_cell.length_a   1.000
_cell.length_b   1.000
_cell.length_c   1.000
_cell.angle_alpha   90.00
_cell.angle_beta   90.00
_cell.angle_gamma   90.00
#
_symmetry.space_group_name_H-M   'P 1'
#
loop_
_entity.id
_entity.type
_entity.pdbx_description
1 polymer ?
#
loop_
_entity_poly.entity_id
_entity_poly.type
_entity_poly.pdbx_seq_one_letter_code
_entity_poly.pdbx_strand_id
1 'polypeptide(L)'
;MTVGREFERIQKFKHSGSAVLDGVNYAYVIAPYLYDISFVGWCKRLVFSLFFSTSLRPINIEGHSLLLFYSCRKKNRPDYDYVITGVRNSLNNDYDYVESEEQFSLLQFLPTLYRLPSSFKLTSGYEKGLMQRFSVSLLIAKYRTTAVNVMSVLSGHRSCVVTFCDAHPPENLFAQMAKAIGIFTVTNQHGQYRLLNHNNMSPDAEAYANFVSERMLCWGAATRSEFVKFGVSPERMMITGWIRQCQRVQKSEDGSRTGILGVMLNGENGKESNFVLIQSAKHVASALAMRYFVRLHPANDANNYSHLLDENCVAIERCGLQDYLAKVDFSIAHMSGAVIEMLCSGSLIYLLDDGCLADIFCINGLSYKHSDDIVLAVSEDLESPNLSKKRMLELGHWFNDDSDQPEHIRSAIYFNG
;
A
#
# COMPACT_ATOMS: atom_id res chain seq x y z
N MET A 1 -2.01 19.59 13.61
CA MET A 1 -3.28 18.82 13.68
C MET A 1 -2.90 17.35 13.51
N THR A 2 -3.32 16.45 14.39
CA THR A 2 -2.93 15.04 14.32
C THR A 2 -3.56 14.37 13.10
N VAL A 3 -2.86 13.41 12.49
CA VAL A 3 -3.34 12.68 11.30
C VAL A 3 -4.71 12.04 11.55
N GLY A 4 -4.97 11.53 12.75
CA GLY A 4 -6.27 10.95 13.11
C GLY A 4 -7.45 11.91 12.98
N ARG A 5 -7.29 13.19 13.35
CA ARG A 5 -8.37 14.19 13.16
C ARG A 5 -8.65 14.47 11.68
N GLU A 6 -7.63 14.40 10.82
CA GLU A 6 -7.85 14.53 9.37
C GLU A 6 -8.51 13.27 8.81
N PHE A 7 -8.07 12.08 9.21
CA PHE A 7 -8.69 10.82 8.82
C PHE A 7 -10.19 10.81 9.15
N GLU A 8 -10.58 11.09 10.40
CA GLU A 8 -11.99 11.15 10.83
C GLU A 8 -12.81 12.15 10.01
N ARG A 9 -12.24 13.33 9.72
CA ARG A 9 -12.90 14.35 8.91
C ARG A 9 -13.12 13.89 7.47
N ILE A 10 -12.12 13.25 6.87
CA ILE A 10 -12.22 12.70 5.52
C ILE A 10 -13.29 11.61 5.49
N GLN A 11 -13.33 10.73 6.50
CA GLN A 11 -14.38 9.72 6.61
C GLN A 11 -15.77 10.36 6.75
N LYS A 12 -15.95 11.37 7.61
CA LYS A 12 -17.23 12.10 7.70
C LYS A 12 -17.66 12.69 6.35
N PHE A 13 -16.72 13.26 5.60
CA PHE A 13 -17.02 13.81 4.29
C PHE A 13 -17.49 12.72 3.30
N LYS A 14 -16.83 11.57 3.27
CA LYS A 14 -17.26 10.40 2.49
C LYS A 14 -18.67 9.93 2.84
N HIS A 15 -18.94 9.76 4.14
CA HIS A 15 -20.23 9.24 4.63
C HIS A 15 -21.37 10.26 4.55
N SER A 16 -21.07 11.55 4.47
CA SER A 16 -22.09 12.60 4.33
C SER A 16 -22.93 12.48 3.05
N GLY A 17 -22.43 11.76 2.04
CA GLY A 17 -23.06 11.67 0.72
C GLY A 17 -23.06 12.99 -0.06
N SER A 18 -22.53 14.09 0.49
CA SER A 18 -22.63 15.41 -0.15
C SER A 18 -21.83 15.50 -1.45
N ALA A 19 -20.80 14.65 -1.61
CA ALA A 19 -19.93 14.59 -2.77
C ALA A 19 -20.35 13.53 -3.80
N VAL A 20 -21.56 12.98 -3.68
CA VAL A 20 -22.10 12.00 -4.63
C VAL A 20 -22.73 12.73 -5.82
N LEU A 21 -22.29 12.38 -7.02
CA LEU A 21 -22.86 12.84 -8.28
C LEU A 21 -22.74 11.71 -9.32
N ASP A 22 -23.83 11.40 -10.02
CA ASP A 22 -23.89 10.37 -11.07
C ASP A 22 -23.33 9.00 -10.62
N GLY A 23 -23.65 8.59 -9.39
CA GLY A 23 -23.18 7.32 -8.81
C GLY A 23 -21.73 7.34 -8.29
N VAL A 24 -21.00 8.45 -8.45
CA VAL A 24 -19.61 8.60 -7.97
C VAL A 24 -19.57 9.48 -6.72
N ASN A 25 -19.00 8.96 -5.64
CA ASN A 25 -18.65 9.73 -4.46
C ASN A 25 -17.23 10.31 -4.60
N TYR A 26 -17.15 11.58 -4.99
CA TYR A 26 -15.87 12.25 -5.22
C TYR A 26 -15.03 12.45 -3.95
N ALA A 27 -15.63 12.32 -2.76
CA ALA A 27 -14.86 12.35 -1.51
C ALA A 27 -13.87 11.17 -1.43
N TYR A 28 -14.24 9.99 -1.93
CA TYR A 28 -13.33 8.85 -2.04
C TYR A 28 -12.21 9.11 -3.05
N VAL A 29 -12.58 9.61 -4.23
CA VAL A 29 -11.62 9.89 -5.31
C VAL A 29 -10.49 10.81 -4.85
N ILE A 30 -10.82 11.89 -4.13
CA ILE A 30 -9.83 12.91 -3.77
C ILE A 30 -9.19 12.73 -2.39
N ALA A 31 -9.67 11.78 -1.58
CA ALA A 31 -9.24 11.60 -0.19
C ALA A 31 -7.71 11.54 0.00
N PRO A 32 -6.92 10.85 -0.85
CA PRO A 32 -5.46 10.82 -0.70
C PRO A 32 -4.81 12.20 -0.75
N TYR A 33 -5.41 13.18 -1.44
CA TYR A 33 -4.89 14.55 -1.52
C TYR A 33 -5.23 15.42 -0.30
N LEU A 34 -6.10 14.96 0.60
CA LEU A 34 -6.62 15.77 1.71
C LEU A 34 -5.74 15.68 2.96
N TYR A 35 -4.85 14.70 3.06
CA TYR A 35 -3.94 14.53 4.20
C TYR A 35 -2.84 15.61 4.27
N ASP A 36 -2.38 16.14 3.15
CA ASP A 36 -1.40 17.24 3.13
C ASP A 36 -2.08 18.60 3.36
N ILE A 37 -2.24 18.97 4.62
CA ILE A 37 -2.85 20.25 5.01
C ILE A 37 -1.90 21.44 4.94
N SER A 38 -0.64 21.24 4.53
CA SER A 38 0.33 22.32 4.42
C SER A 38 -0.04 23.32 3.32
N PHE A 39 0.51 24.53 3.41
CA PHE A 39 0.36 25.53 2.34
C PHE A 39 0.93 25.02 1.00
N VAL A 40 2.06 24.30 1.05
CA VAL A 40 2.67 23.66 -0.13
C VAL A 40 1.71 22.62 -0.72
N GLY A 41 1.08 21.79 0.10
CA GLY A 41 0.05 20.84 -0.33
C GLY A 41 -1.15 21.51 -0.98
N TRP A 42 -1.59 22.64 -0.41
CA TRP A 42 -2.66 23.46 -1.00
C TRP A 42 -2.28 24.02 -2.38
N CYS A 43 -1.07 24.57 -2.53
CA CYS A 43 -0.56 25.04 -3.83
C CYS A 43 -0.46 23.90 -4.85
N LYS A 44 0.07 22.74 -4.44
CA LYS A 44 0.15 21.54 -5.29
C LYS A 44 -1.23 21.13 -5.80
N ARG A 45 -2.24 21.08 -4.93
CA ARG A 45 -3.64 20.77 -5.32
C ARG A 45 -4.19 21.76 -6.33
N LEU A 46 -3.96 23.06 -6.13
CA LEU A 46 -4.42 24.10 -7.04
C LEU A 46 -3.79 23.93 -8.43
N VAL A 47 -2.47 23.81 -8.49
CA VAL A 47 -1.73 23.63 -9.74
C VAL A 47 -2.18 22.35 -10.45
N PHE A 48 -2.28 21.25 -9.71
CA PHE A 48 -2.74 19.96 -10.24
C PHE A 48 -4.17 20.04 -10.80
N SER A 49 -5.09 20.68 -10.08
CA SER A 49 -6.50 20.76 -10.50
C SER A 49 -6.73 21.65 -11.72
N LEU A 50 -5.93 22.70 -11.86
CA LEU A 50 -6.10 23.69 -12.94
C LEU A 50 -5.29 23.35 -14.19
N PHE A 51 -4.13 22.70 -14.05
CA PHE A 51 -3.16 22.57 -15.13
C PHE A 51 -2.77 21.13 -15.46
N PHE A 52 -3.38 20.11 -14.84
CA PHE A 52 -3.15 18.72 -15.21
C PHE A 52 -4.45 18.05 -15.65
N SER A 53 -4.46 17.58 -16.89
CA SER A 53 -5.54 16.79 -17.47
C SER A 53 -5.18 15.31 -17.44
N THR A 54 -6.16 14.46 -17.13
CA THR A 54 -6.01 13.01 -17.26
C THR A 54 -6.24 12.59 -18.71
N SER A 55 -5.20 12.08 -19.36
CA SER A 55 -5.24 11.47 -20.68
C SER A 55 -5.39 9.96 -20.53
N LEU A 56 -6.32 9.36 -21.28
CA LEU A 56 -6.47 7.91 -21.38
C LEU A 56 -5.77 7.41 -22.64
N ARG A 57 -4.99 6.35 -22.49
CA ARG A 57 -4.19 5.73 -23.55
C ARG A 57 -4.63 4.28 -23.69
N PRO A 58 -5.52 3.98 -24.65
CA PRO A 58 -5.84 2.60 -24.99
C PRO A 58 -4.60 1.94 -25.59
N ILE A 59 -4.16 0.83 -24.99
CA ILE A 59 -2.95 0.09 -25.42
C ILE A 59 -3.35 -1.16 -26.21
N ASN A 60 -4.35 -1.90 -25.74
CA ASN A 60 -4.99 -2.98 -26.49
C ASN A 60 -6.50 -2.89 -26.35
N ILE A 61 -7.23 -2.72 -27.46
CA ILE A 61 -8.70 -2.70 -27.49
C ILE A 61 -9.15 -3.61 -28.63
N GLU A 62 -9.53 -4.83 -28.29
CA GLU A 62 -10.05 -5.84 -29.21
C GLU A 62 -11.57 -6.07 -29.01
N GLY A 63 -12.18 -5.39 -28.04
CA GLY A 63 -13.59 -5.58 -27.71
C GLY A 63 -13.80 -6.75 -26.75
N HIS A 64 -12.86 -6.95 -25.81
CA HIS A 64 -13.01 -7.95 -24.76
C HIS A 64 -14.00 -7.51 -23.68
N SER A 65 -14.68 -8.46 -23.06
CA SER A 65 -15.62 -8.18 -21.96
C SER A 65 -14.91 -7.67 -20.69
N LEU A 66 -13.65 -8.08 -20.51
CA LEU A 66 -12.76 -7.68 -19.42
C LEU A 66 -11.90 -6.47 -19.83
N LEU A 67 -11.80 -5.48 -18.93
CA LEU A 67 -10.94 -4.31 -19.09
C LEU A 67 -9.99 -4.16 -17.90
N LEU A 68 -8.69 -4.03 -18.19
CA LEU A 68 -7.65 -3.71 -17.23
C LEU A 68 -7.31 -2.22 -17.28
N PHE A 69 -7.28 -1.56 -16.11
CA PHE A 69 -6.99 -0.14 -15.97
C PHE A 69 -5.79 0.14 -15.06
N TYR A 70 -4.86 0.97 -15.54
CA TYR A 70 -3.61 1.32 -14.82
C TYR A 70 -3.28 2.81 -14.91
N SER A 71 -3.07 3.51 -13.78
CA SER A 71 -2.70 4.95 -13.79
C SER A 71 -1.27 5.25 -13.36
N CYS A 72 -0.50 4.23 -12.96
CA CYS A 72 0.75 4.47 -12.24
C CYS A 72 2.02 4.43 -13.09
N ARG A 73 1.92 4.26 -14.42
CA ARG A 73 3.09 4.14 -15.32
C ARG A 73 4.11 5.27 -15.13
N LYS A 74 3.64 6.52 -15.05
CA LYS A 74 4.50 7.70 -14.86
C LYS A 74 5.13 7.85 -13.48
N LYS A 75 4.73 7.02 -12.50
CA LYS A 75 5.40 6.99 -11.20
C LYS A 75 6.79 6.35 -11.29
N ASN A 76 7.14 5.71 -12.41
CA ASN A 76 8.42 5.01 -12.62
C ASN A 76 8.69 4.02 -11.47
N ARG A 77 7.69 3.20 -11.16
CA ARG A 77 7.70 2.19 -10.10
C ARG A 77 7.69 0.79 -10.73
N PRO A 78 8.86 0.17 -10.96
CA PRO A 78 8.94 -1.15 -11.58
C PRO A 78 8.15 -2.21 -10.82
N ASP A 79 8.05 -2.08 -9.49
CA ASP A 79 7.24 -2.94 -8.64
C ASP A 79 5.74 -2.83 -8.94
N TYR A 80 5.24 -1.65 -9.30
CA TYR A 80 3.83 -1.46 -9.70
C TYR A 80 3.57 -2.01 -11.10
N ASP A 81 4.51 -1.75 -12.01
CA ASP A 81 4.46 -2.25 -13.39
C ASP A 81 4.49 -3.79 -13.44
N TYR A 82 5.23 -4.42 -12.53
CA TYR A 82 5.28 -5.88 -12.41
C TYR A 82 3.93 -6.47 -12.02
N VAL A 83 3.26 -5.87 -11.04
CA VAL A 83 1.95 -6.34 -10.54
C VAL A 83 0.91 -6.37 -11.66
N ILE A 84 0.76 -5.27 -12.42
CA ILE A 84 -0.21 -5.23 -13.52
C ILE A 84 0.17 -6.20 -14.65
N THR A 85 1.48 -6.39 -14.89
CA THR A 85 1.96 -7.38 -15.86
C THR A 85 1.66 -8.81 -15.42
N GLY A 86 1.78 -9.13 -14.14
CA GLY A 86 1.43 -10.45 -13.61
C GLY A 86 -0.07 -10.75 -13.71
N VAL A 87 -0.94 -9.76 -13.46
CA VAL A 87 -2.38 -9.90 -13.73
C VAL A 87 -2.62 -10.21 -15.20
N ARG A 88 -2.03 -9.42 -16.11
CA ARG A 88 -2.14 -9.63 -17.57
C ARG A 88 -1.71 -11.03 -18.01
N ASN A 89 -0.57 -11.50 -17.50
CA ASN A 89 -0.05 -12.82 -17.81
C ASN A 89 -0.97 -13.95 -17.31
N SER A 90 -1.73 -13.70 -16.24
CA SER A 90 -2.68 -14.67 -15.70
C SER A 90 -3.95 -14.80 -16.57
N LEU A 91 -4.24 -13.82 -17.44
CA LEU A 91 -5.50 -13.69 -18.17
C LEU A 91 -5.46 -14.15 -19.64
N ASN A 92 -4.39 -14.82 -20.10
CA ASN A 92 -4.29 -15.42 -21.44
C ASN A 92 -4.65 -14.48 -22.63
N ASN A 93 -4.43 -13.17 -22.50
CA ASN A 93 -4.78 -12.13 -23.50
C ASN A 93 -6.28 -11.87 -23.74
N ASP A 94 -7.17 -12.43 -22.92
CA ASP A 94 -8.62 -12.17 -22.99
C ASP A 94 -8.97 -10.90 -22.19
N TYR A 95 -8.40 -9.76 -22.59
CA TYR A 95 -8.65 -8.47 -21.94
C TYR A 95 -8.28 -7.30 -22.85
N ASP A 96 -8.99 -6.19 -22.65
CA ASP A 96 -8.54 -4.89 -23.13
C ASP A 96 -7.72 -4.19 -22.05
N TYR A 97 -6.82 -3.30 -22.46
CA TYR A 97 -5.91 -2.60 -21.55
C TYR A 97 -5.85 -1.11 -21.84
N VAL A 98 -6.10 -0.31 -20.80
CA VAL A 98 -6.08 1.15 -20.85
C VAL A 98 -5.20 1.68 -19.74
N GLU A 99 -4.27 2.56 -20.13
CA GLU A 99 -3.49 3.33 -19.19
C GLU A 99 -4.06 4.74 -19.04
N SER A 100 -3.86 5.35 -17.88
CA SER A 100 -4.12 6.78 -17.69
C SER A 100 -2.87 7.51 -17.23
N GLU A 101 -2.77 8.76 -17.66
CA GLU A 101 -1.64 9.61 -17.32
C GLU A 101 -2.11 11.03 -17.05
N GLU A 102 -1.53 11.62 -16.01
CA GLU A 102 -1.62 13.05 -15.80
C GLU A 102 -0.63 13.76 -16.75
N GLN A 103 -1.14 14.73 -17.49
CA GLN A 103 -0.38 15.53 -18.44
C GLN A 103 -0.64 17.01 -18.18
N PHE A 104 0.41 17.81 -18.21
CA PHE A 104 0.27 19.26 -18.12
C PHE A 104 -0.53 19.78 -19.30
N SER A 105 -1.57 20.58 -19.02
CA SER A 105 -2.47 21.14 -20.01
C SER A 105 -2.94 22.52 -19.56
N LEU A 106 -2.54 23.54 -20.31
CA LEU A 106 -3.04 24.91 -20.14
C LEU A 106 -4.51 25.06 -20.53
N LEU A 107 -5.14 24.04 -21.13
CA LEU A 107 -6.57 24.09 -21.46
C LEU A 107 -7.44 23.51 -20.35
N GLN A 108 -6.85 22.77 -19.39
CA GLN A 108 -7.58 22.12 -18.30
C GLN A 108 -8.30 23.11 -17.36
N PHE A 109 -7.79 24.34 -17.21
CA PHE A 109 -8.42 25.29 -16.29
C PHE A 109 -9.84 25.65 -16.74
N LEU A 110 -10.13 25.68 -18.05
CA LEU A 110 -11.45 26.01 -18.58
C LEU A 110 -12.54 25.02 -18.10
N PRO A 111 -12.45 23.70 -18.36
CA PRO A 111 -13.44 22.74 -17.88
C PRO A 111 -13.46 22.61 -16.35
N THR A 112 -12.33 22.83 -15.65
CA THR A 112 -12.29 22.85 -14.19
C THR A 112 -13.08 24.05 -13.63
N LEU A 113 -12.81 25.27 -14.12
CA LEU A 113 -13.52 26.47 -13.66
C LEU A 113 -15.00 26.46 -14.02
N TYR A 114 -15.36 25.92 -15.19
CA TYR A 114 -16.76 25.75 -15.58
C TYR A 114 -17.54 24.86 -14.60
N ARG A 115 -16.91 23.79 -14.09
CA ARG A 115 -17.53 22.86 -13.12
C ARG A 115 -17.44 23.33 -11.68
N LEU A 116 -16.62 24.33 -11.37
CA LEU A 116 -16.30 24.76 -10.02
C LEU A 116 -17.54 25.16 -9.18
N PRO A 117 -18.51 25.95 -9.67
CA PRO A 117 -19.66 26.35 -8.85
C PRO A 117 -20.51 25.16 -8.37
N SER A 118 -20.75 24.19 -9.25
CA SER A 118 -21.49 22.97 -8.89
C SER A 118 -20.64 22.05 -8.00
N SER A 119 -19.34 21.92 -8.27
CA SER A 119 -18.41 21.18 -7.40
C SER A 119 -18.26 21.79 -6.01
N PHE A 120 -18.43 23.10 -5.85
CA PHE A 120 -18.37 23.75 -4.54
C PHE A 120 -19.54 23.32 -3.65
N LYS A 121 -20.74 23.12 -4.21
CA LYS A 121 -21.91 22.61 -3.48
C LYS A 121 -21.65 21.20 -2.93
N LEU A 122 -20.90 20.38 -3.67
CA LEU A 122 -20.54 19.02 -3.28
C LEU A 122 -19.62 18.96 -2.04
N THR A 123 -19.00 20.08 -1.66
CA THR A 123 -18.12 20.17 -0.47
C THR A 123 -18.86 20.47 0.83
N SER A 124 -20.20 20.49 0.83
CA SER A 124 -21.00 20.88 2.00
C SER A 124 -20.79 19.97 3.22
N GLY A 125 -20.50 18.68 3.02
CA GLY A 125 -20.14 17.74 4.09
C GLY A 125 -18.67 17.80 4.53
N TYR A 126 -17.83 18.66 3.95
CA TYR A 126 -16.43 18.79 4.34
C TYR A 126 -16.24 19.88 5.40
N GLU A 127 -16.06 19.46 6.65
CA GLU A 127 -15.93 20.31 7.85
C GLU A 127 -14.59 21.09 7.92
N LYS A 128 -14.36 21.99 6.96
CA LYS A 128 -13.22 22.93 6.92
C LYS A 128 -13.67 24.34 6.51
N GLY A 129 -12.75 25.29 6.69
CA GLY A 129 -12.90 26.68 6.22
C GLY A 129 -13.04 26.79 4.70
N LEU A 130 -13.47 27.99 4.27
CA LEU A 130 -13.78 28.28 2.87
C LEU A 130 -12.61 28.03 1.91
N MET A 131 -11.38 28.35 2.32
CA MET A 131 -10.18 28.16 1.49
C MET A 131 -9.89 26.68 1.20
N GLN A 132 -10.09 25.80 2.17
CA GLN A 132 -9.92 24.36 1.99
C GLN A 132 -11.06 23.80 1.14
N ARG A 133 -12.31 24.20 1.41
CA ARG A 133 -13.47 23.83 0.59
C ARG A 133 -13.30 24.25 -0.87
N PHE A 134 -12.74 25.44 -1.12
CA PHE A 134 -12.40 25.88 -2.47
C PHE A 134 -11.37 24.94 -3.13
N SER A 135 -10.27 24.62 -2.44
CA SER A 135 -9.28 23.67 -3.00
C SER A 135 -9.83 22.27 -3.27
N VAL A 136 -10.73 21.79 -2.41
CA VAL A 136 -11.46 20.53 -2.57
C VAL A 136 -12.39 20.60 -3.77
N SER A 137 -13.12 21.70 -3.94
CA SER A 137 -14.03 21.88 -5.07
C SER A 137 -13.31 21.94 -6.42
N LEU A 138 -12.07 22.46 -6.46
CA LEU A 138 -11.21 22.41 -7.63
C LEU A 138 -10.81 20.96 -7.98
N LEU A 139 -10.41 20.16 -6.98
CA LEU A 139 -10.11 18.74 -7.19
C LEU A 139 -11.34 17.98 -7.70
N ILE A 140 -12.51 18.18 -7.08
CA ILE A 140 -13.77 17.58 -7.55
C ILE A 140 -14.07 18.01 -8.99
N ALA A 141 -13.93 19.29 -9.33
CA ALA A 141 -14.14 19.78 -10.68
C ALA A 141 -13.16 19.18 -11.71
N LYS A 142 -11.88 19.00 -11.35
CA LYS A 142 -10.88 18.28 -12.15
C LYS A 142 -11.34 16.85 -12.41
N TYR A 143 -11.65 16.07 -11.37
CA TYR A 143 -12.03 14.67 -11.53
C TYR A 143 -13.40 14.48 -12.21
N ARG A 144 -14.30 15.46 -12.13
CA ARG A 144 -15.51 15.50 -12.96
C ARG A 144 -15.21 15.73 -14.44
N THR A 145 -14.10 16.39 -14.77
CA THR A 145 -13.61 16.48 -16.15
C THR A 145 -13.02 15.14 -16.58
N THR A 146 -12.20 14.52 -15.73
CA THR A 146 -11.66 13.17 -15.97
C THR A 146 -12.77 12.13 -16.18
N ALA A 147 -13.86 12.21 -15.41
CA ALA A 147 -15.00 11.30 -15.51
C ALA A 147 -15.59 11.23 -16.93
N VAL A 148 -15.67 12.36 -17.64
CA VAL A 148 -16.16 12.39 -19.03
C VAL A 148 -15.31 11.50 -19.93
N ASN A 149 -13.99 11.54 -19.78
CA ASN A 149 -13.06 10.71 -20.55
C ASN A 149 -13.15 9.24 -20.14
N VAL A 150 -13.31 8.96 -18.85
CA VAL A 150 -13.45 7.59 -18.34
C VAL A 150 -14.70 6.91 -18.91
N MET A 151 -15.82 7.65 -19.00
CA MET A 151 -17.07 7.10 -19.51
C MET A 151 -16.96 6.61 -20.95
N SER A 152 -16.17 7.27 -21.81
CA SER A 152 -16.00 6.84 -23.20
C SER A 152 -15.23 5.51 -23.36
N VAL A 153 -14.45 5.13 -22.34
CA VAL A 153 -13.74 3.85 -22.30
C VAL A 153 -14.62 2.75 -21.71
N LEU A 154 -15.45 3.10 -20.73
CA LEU A 154 -16.37 2.17 -20.07
C LEU A 154 -17.61 1.85 -20.91
N SER A 155 -18.02 2.74 -21.80
CA SER A 155 -19.17 2.53 -22.69
C SER A 155 -18.93 1.32 -23.61
N GLY A 156 -19.82 0.32 -23.56
CA GLY A 156 -19.74 -0.88 -24.41
C GLY A 156 -20.26 -2.14 -23.72
N HIS A 157 -19.79 -3.31 -24.20
CA HIS A 157 -20.16 -4.65 -23.72
C HIS A 157 -19.32 -5.13 -22.52
N ARG A 158 -18.79 -4.20 -21.70
CA ARG A 158 -17.91 -4.54 -20.58
C ARG A 158 -18.71 -5.24 -19.49
N SER A 159 -18.19 -6.34 -18.96
CA SER A 159 -18.78 -7.06 -17.82
C SER A 159 -17.92 -6.95 -16.56
N CYS A 160 -16.61 -6.80 -16.72
CA CYS A 160 -15.67 -6.73 -15.61
C CYS A 160 -14.56 -5.69 -15.86
N VAL A 161 -14.19 -4.97 -14.81
CA VAL A 161 -13.07 -4.03 -14.78
C VAL A 161 -12.13 -4.40 -13.65
N VAL A 162 -10.84 -4.53 -13.95
CA VAL A 162 -9.78 -4.74 -12.96
C VAL A 162 -8.90 -3.49 -12.89
N THR A 163 -8.80 -2.90 -11.71
CA THR A 163 -7.94 -1.75 -11.45
C THR A 163 -6.67 -2.18 -10.72
N PHE A 164 -5.57 -1.44 -10.93
CA PHE A 164 -4.34 -1.68 -10.19
C PHE A 164 -4.51 -1.48 -8.67
N CYS A 165 -5.11 -0.37 -8.23
CA CYS A 165 -5.42 -0.15 -6.83
C CYS A 165 -6.40 1.01 -6.66
N ASP A 166 -7.62 0.74 -6.20
CA ASP A 166 -8.66 1.76 -5.98
C ASP A 166 -8.41 2.67 -4.76
N ALA A 167 -7.30 2.49 -4.03
CA ALA A 167 -6.78 3.50 -3.12
C ALA A 167 -6.25 4.73 -3.89
N HIS A 168 -5.90 4.59 -5.17
CA HIS A 168 -5.44 5.69 -6.01
C HIS A 168 -6.60 6.43 -6.70
N PRO A 169 -6.53 7.77 -6.82
CA PRO A 169 -7.65 8.57 -7.33
C PRO A 169 -8.18 8.17 -8.72
N PRO A 170 -7.34 7.98 -9.76
CA PRO A 170 -7.86 7.60 -11.08
C PRO A 170 -8.55 6.24 -11.07
N GLU A 171 -7.97 5.25 -10.39
CA GLU A 171 -8.52 3.90 -10.24
C GLU A 171 -9.81 3.91 -9.42
N ASN A 172 -9.87 4.71 -8.35
CA ASN A 172 -11.07 4.87 -7.52
C ASN A 172 -12.23 5.44 -8.35
N LEU A 173 -11.96 6.51 -9.12
CA LEU A 173 -12.95 7.07 -10.04
C LEU A 173 -13.41 6.02 -11.06
N PHE A 174 -12.46 5.29 -11.66
CA PHE A 174 -12.75 4.26 -12.66
C PHE A 174 -13.63 3.14 -12.11
N ALA A 175 -13.32 2.64 -10.91
CA ALA A 175 -14.10 1.61 -10.24
C ALA A 175 -15.52 2.10 -9.88
N GLN A 176 -15.66 3.30 -9.30
CA GLN A 176 -16.98 3.85 -8.98
C GLN A 176 -17.84 4.08 -10.24
N MET A 177 -17.24 4.57 -11.32
CA MET A 177 -17.96 4.77 -12.59
C MET A 177 -18.39 3.45 -13.24
N ALA A 178 -17.52 2.45 -13.26
CA ALA A 178 -17.84 1.11 -13.76
C ALA A 178 -19.03 0.51 -12.98
N LYS A 179 -18.96 0.58 -11.65
CA LYS A 179 -20.02 0.11 -10.75
C LYS A 179 -21.34 0.86 -10.97
N ALA A 180 -21.29 2.18 -11.16
CA ALA A 180 -22.48 3.00 -11.39
C ALA A 180 -23.26 2.62 -12.65
N ILE A 181 -22.59 1.98 -13.63
CA ILE A 181 -23.22 1.48 -14.86
C ILE A 181 -23.37 -0.06 -14.87
N GLY A 182 -23.21 -0.72 -13.72
CA GLY A 182 -23.47 -2.15 -13.55
C GLY A 182 -22.34 -3.09 -13.99
N ILE A 183 -21.11 -2.59 -14.15
CA ILE A 183 -19.94 -3.42 -14.46
C ILE A 183 -19.33 -3.94 -13.15
N PHE A 184 -18.99 -5.23 -13.11
CA PHE A 184 -18.32 -5.84 -11.96
C PHE A 184 -16.90 -5.29 -11.79
N THR A 185 -16.50 -5.00 -10.56
CA THR A 185 -15.22 -4.33 -10.26
C THR A 185 -14.30 -5.14 -9.37
N VAL A 186 -13.06 -5.31 -9.82
CA VAL A 186 -11.97 -5.97 -9.11
C VAL A 186 -10.82 -4.99 -8.93
N THR A 187 -10.13 -5.04 -7.79
CA THR A 187 -8.92 -4.24 -7.55
C THR A 187 -7.80 -5.08 -6.98
N ASN A 188 -6.56 -4.67 -7.23
CA ASN A 188 -5.38 -5.30 -6.65
C ASN A 188 -4.88 -4.56 -5.39
N GLN A 189 -4.14 -5.29 -4.56
CA GLN A 189 -3.44 -4.79 -3.39
C GLN A 189 -2.01 -4.37 -3.77
N HIS A 190 -1.58 -3.14 -3.40
CA HIS A 190 -0.23 -2.64 -3.70
C HIS A 190 0.74 -2.64 -2.49
N GLY A 191 0.23 -2.90 -1.28
CA GLY A 191 1.01 -2.90 -0.05
C GLY A 191 0.27 -3.67 1.04
N GLN A 192 0.91 -3.99 2.17
CA GLN A 192 0.22 -4.63 3.29
C GLN A 192 -0.72 -3.64 3.98
N TYR A 193 -2.01 -3.83 3.73
CA TYR A 193 -3.05 -3.06 4.40
C TYR A 193 -3.27 -3.59 5.82
N ARG A 194 -3.47 -2.66 6.74
CA ARG A 194 -3.60 -2.89 8.18
C ARG A 194 -4.49 -1.81 8.77
N LEU A 195 -5.40 -2.20 9.64
CA LEU A 195 -6.25 -1.30 10.38
C LEU A 195 -5.37 -0.52 11.37
N LEU A 196 -5.47 0.80 11.31
CA LEU A 196 -4.70 1.70 12.16
C LEU A 196 -5.59 2.26 13.26
N ASN A 197 -5.01 2.41 14.44
CA ASN A 197 -5.65 2.99 15.61
C ASN A 197 -4.99 4.34 15.94
N HIS A 198 -5.40 4.96 17.06
CA HIS A 198 -4.91 6.29 17.45
C HIS A 198 -3.40 6.36 17.72
N ASN A 199 -2.74 5.25 18.08
CA ASN A 199 -1.30 5.20 18.38
C ASN A 199 -0.44 5.16 17.11
N ASN A 200 -0.97 4.60 16.02
CA ASN A 200 -0.21 4.36 14.78
C ASN A 200 -0.86 4.94 13.53
N MET A 201 -1.80 5.87 13.71
CA MET A 201 -2.57 6.48 12.64
C MET A 201 -1.68 7.22 11.64
N SER A 202 -1.81 6.86 10.36
CA SER A 202 -1.08 7.48 9.25
C SER A 202 -1.99 7.60 8.03
N PRO A 203 -1.58 8.35 6.98
CA PRO A 203 -2.31 8.40 5.72
C PRO A 203 -2.48 7.03 5.03
N ASP A 204 -1.70 6.01 5.42
CA ASP A 204 -1.86 4.64 4.92
C ASP A 204 -3.23 4.06 5.27
N ALA A 205 -3.90 4.58 6.30
CA ALA A 205 -5.26 4.22 6.67
C ALA A 205 -6.25 4.41 5.51
N GLU A 206 -5.93 5.33 4.60
CA GLU A 206 -6.74 5.58 3.41
C GLU A 206 -6.81 4.35 2.52
N ALA A 207 -5.82 3.46 2.49
CA ALA A 207 -5.80 2.33 1.57
C ALA A 207 -6.97 1.35 1.78
N TYR A 208 -7.35 1.06 3.04
CA TYR A 208 -8.55 0.25 3.33
C TYR A 208 -9.82 1.11 3.33
N ALA A 209 -9.74 2.37 3.77
CA ALA A 209 -10.89 3.27 3.82
C ALA A 209 -11.37 3.74 2.44
N ASN A 210 -10.55 3.60 1.39
CA ASN A 210 -10.90 3.94 0.01
C ASN A 210 -11.33 2.75 -0.86
N PHE A 211 -11.45 1.54 -0.29
CA PHE A 211 -11.89 0.38 -1.04
C PHE A 211 -13.35 0.52 -1.50
N VAL A 212 -13.56 0.51 -2.81
CA VAL A 212 -14.87 0.74 -3.47
C VAL A 212 -15.28 -0.40 -4.40
N SER A 213 -14.30 -1.16 -4.88
CA SER A 213 -14.50 -2.26 -5.84
C SER A 213 -15.27 -3.42 -5.20
N GLU A 214 -16.00 -4.20 -5.97
CA GLU A 214 -16.77 -5.34 -5.44
C GLU A 214 -15.86 -6.44 -4.90
N ARG A 215 -14.65 -6.61 -5.47
CA ARG A 215 -13.71 -7.64 -5.07
C ARG A 215 -12.26 -7.10 -4.98
N MET A 216 -11.47 -7.64 -4.06
CA MET A 216 -10.03 -7.38 -3.94
C MET A 216 -9.23 -8.67 -4.14
N LEU A 217 -8.11 -8.54 -4.85
CA LEU A 217 -7.05 -9.54 -4.92
C LEU A 217 -6.11 -9.33 -3.72
N CYS A 218 -6.32 -10.11 -2.66
CA CYS A 218 -5.60 -10.03 -1.40
C CYS A 218 -4.35 -10.91 -1.42
N TRP A 219 -3.27 -10.46 -0.76
CA TRP A 219 -2.05 -11.25 -0.64
C TRP A 219 -2.24 -12.52 0.20
N GLY A 220 -2.97 -12.43 1.32
CA GLY A 220 -3.14 -13.55 2.23
C GLY A 220 -4.30 -13.38 3.19
N ALA A 221 -4.46 -14.35 4.09
CA ALA A 221 -5.48 -14.33 5.13
C ALA A 221 -5.32 -13.14 6.08
N ALA A 222 -4.09 -12.63 6.26
CA ALA A 222 -3.82 -11.44 7.04
C ALA A 222 -4.60 -10.22 6.51
N THR A 223 -4.42 -9.85 5.23
CA THR A 223 -5.14 -8.72 4.61
C THR A 223 -6.65 -8.92 4.69
N ARG A 224 -7.14 -10.13 4.36
CA ARG A 224 -8.57 -10.44 4.45
C ARG A 224 -9.12 -10.16 5.85
N SER A 225 -8.40 -10.58 6.90
CA SER A 225 -8.83 -10.37 8.28
C SER A 225 -8.94 -8.89 8.66
N GLU A 226 -8.03 -8.04 8.17
CA GLU A 226 -8.07 -6.59 8.42
C GLU A 226 -9.27 -5.92 7.75
N PHE A 227 -9.59 -6.32 6.52
CA PHE A 227 -10.78 -5.83 5.82
C PHE A 227 -12.08 -6.28 6.49
N VAL A 228 -12.13 -7.52 6.98
CA VAL A 228 -13.28 -8.02 7.75
C VAL A 228 -13.45 -7.24 9.04
N LYS A 229 -12.36 -6.93 9.78
CA LYS A 229 -12.42 -6.05 10.96
C LYS A 229 -12.92 -4.65 10.62
N PHE A 230 -12.58 -4.14 9.43
CA PHE A 230 -13.07 -2.85 8.93
C PHE A 230 -14.54 -2.90 8.48
N GLY A 231 -15.18 -4.07 8.44
CA GLY A 231 -16.59 -4.24 8.08
C GLY A 231 -16.83 -4.62 6.62
N VAL A 232 -15.80 -5.04 5.88
CA VAL A 232 -15.93 -5.55 4.52
C VAL A 232 -16.24 -7.04 4.55
N SER A 233 -17.20 -7.49 3.75
CA SER A 233 -17.57 -8.92 3.72
C SER A 233 -16.42 -9.78 3.19
N PRO A 234 -16.18 -10.96 3.81
CA PRO A 234 -15.06 -11.83 3.45
C PRO A 234 -15.14 -12.38 2.03
N GLU A 235 -16.33 -12.51 1.45
CA GLU A 235 -16.58 -12.98 0.08
C GLU A 235 -16.03 -12.01 -1.00
N ARG A 236 -15.81 -10.76 -0.62
CA ARG A 236 -15.18 -9.74 -1.47
C ARG A 236 -13.65 -9.84 -1.48
N MET A 237 -13.06 -10.60 -0.56
CA MET A 237 -11.62 -10.65 -0.31
C MET A 237 -11.04 -11.98 -0.82
N MET A 238 -10.61 -12.00 -2.08
CA MET A 238 -10.07 -13.20 -2.70
C MET A 238 -8.58 -13.30 -2.43
N ILE A 239 -8.15 -14.39 -1.79
CA ILE A 239 -6.73 -14.65 -1.57
C ILE A 239 -6.13 -15.13 -2.89
N THR A 240 -5.19 -14.36 -3.43
CA THR A 240 -4.53 -14.65 -4.71
C THR A 240 -3.00 -14.58 -4.61
N GLY A 241 -2.47 -14.24 -3.45
CA GLY A 241 -1.05 -14.00 -3.29
C GLY A 241 -0.60 -12.63 -3.78
N TRP A 242 0.58 -12.26 -3.35
CA TRP A 242 1.28 -11.07 -3.78
C TRP A 242 1.91 -11.32 -5.15
N ILE A 243 1.47 -10.55 -6.14
CA ILE A 243 2.01 -10.61 -7.50
C ILE A 243 3.37 -9.90 -7.53
N ARG A 244 4.42 -10.62 -7.13
CA ARG A 244 5.79 -10.11 -7.07
C ARG A 244 6.80 -11.21 -7.35
N GLN A 245 7.98 -10.83 -7.86
CA GLN A 245 9.14 -11.71 -7.81
C GLN A 245 9.61 -11.88 -6.37
N CYS A 246 9.12 -12.91 -5.68
CA CYS A 246 9.72 -13.39 -4.44
C CYS A 246 11.02 -14.12 -4.79
N GLN A 247 12.13 -13.41 -4.71
CA GLN A 247 13.45 -14.04 -4.86
C GLN A 247 13.77 -14.80 -3.58
N ARG A 248 13.66 -16.14 -3.62
CA ARG A 248 14.12 -17.00 -2.54
C ARG A 248 15.62 -16.84 -2.40
N VAL A 249 16.06 -16.31 -1.26
CA VAL A 249 17.50 -16.19 -0.97
C VAL A 249 18.02 -17.58 -0.68
N GLN A 250 18.96 -18.05 -1.51
CA GLN A 250 19.80 -19.18 -1.14
C GLN A 250 20.90 -18.62 -0.24
N LYS A 251 20.76 -18.75 1.08
CA LYS A 251 21.93 -18.66 1.97
C LYS A 251 22.91 -19.76 1.58
N SER A 252 24.21 -19.51 1.72
CA SER A 252 25.24 -20.53 1.50
C SER A 252 24.91 -21.77 2.33
N GLU A 253 24.96 -22.95 1.70
CA GLU A 253 24.72 -24.24 2.37
C GLU A 253 25.77 -24.52 3.47
N ASP A 254 26.84 -23.73 3.53
CA ASP A 254 27.89 -23.87 4.55
C ASP A 254 27.42 -23.54 5.97
N GLY A 255 26.24 -22.95 6.14
CA GLY A 255 25.67 -22.63 7.45
C GLY A 255 26.50 -21.64 8.26
N SER A 256 27.46 -20.94 7.63
CA SER A 256 28.34 -20.02 8.34
C SER A 256 27.56 -18.80 8.81
N ARG A 257 27.63 -18.54 10.12
CA ARG A 257 27.00 -17.36 10.73
C ARG A 257 27.90 -16.15 10.51
N THR A 258 27.31 -15.05 10.09
CA THR A 258 27.99 -13.76 9.87
C THR A 258 28.35 -13.07 11.18
N GLY A 259 27.65 -13.40 12.28
CA GLY A 259 27.75 -12.69 13.55
C GLY A 259 27.13 -11.30 13.50
N ILE A 260 26.22 -11.06 12.54
CA ILE A 260 25.61 -9.75 12.29
C ILE A 260 24.09 -9.83 12.44
N LEU A 261 23.55 -9.01 13.36
CA LEU A 261 22.14 -8.68 13.50
C LEU A 261 21.75 -7.63 12.44
N GLY A 262 20.69 -7.88 11.69
CA GLY A 262 20.10 -6.89 10.80
C GLY A 262 19.05 -6.01 11.49
N VAL A 263 19.00 -4.73 11.14
CA VAL A 263 18.00 -3.77 11.64
C VAL A 263 17.31 -3.11 10.44
N MET A 264 16.00 -3.31 10.28
CA MET A 264 15.24 -2.77 9.14
C MET A 264 14.39 -1.57 9.58
N LEU A 265 14.78 -0.38 9.14
CA LEU A 265 14.04 0.85 9.48
C LEU A 265 12.77 1.01 8.63
N ASN A 266 11.71 1.54 9.26
CA ASN A 266 10.51 2.02 8.60
C ASN A 266 10.79 3.32 7.82
N GLY A 267 9.84 3.74 6.97
CA GLY A 267 9.86 5.07 6.37
C GLY A 267 9.73 6.21 7.40
N GLU A 268 9.79 7.45 6.94
CA GLU A 268 9.82 8.64 7.82
C GLU A 268 8.62 8.74 8.78
N ASN A 269 7.47 8.16 8.42
CA ASN A 269 6.28 8.11 9.29
C ASN A 269 6.48 7.27 10.57
N GLY A 270 7.55 6.47 10.65
CA GLY A 270 7.91 5.65 11.81
C GLY A 270 9.24 6.05 12.43
N LYS A 271 9.62 7.33 12.36
CA LYS A 271 10.92 7.82 12.83
C LYS A 271 11.16 7.55 14.32
N GLU A 272 10.16 7.78 15.16
CA GLU A 272 10.22 7.51 16.59
C GLU A 272 10.42 6.00 16.84
N SER A 273 9.66 5.15 16.16
CA SER A 273 9.84 3.70 16.22
C SER A 273 11.21 3.26 15.72
N ASN A 274 11.77 3.93 14.70
CA ASN A 274 13.14 3.66 14.25
C ASN A 274 14.18 3.94 15.33
N PHE A 275 13.98 4.98 16.15
CA PHE A 275 14.88 5.27 17.28
C PHE A 275 14.83 4.17 18.34
N VAL A 276 13.62 3.75 18.72
CA VAL A 276 13.43 2.65 19.69
C VAL A 276 14.01 1.34 19.15
N LEU A 277 13.83 1.09 17.85
CA LEU A 277 14.37 -0.09 17.17
C LEU A 277 15.91 -0.11 17.19
N ILE A 278 16.58 1.01 16.93
CA ILE A 278 18.05 1.09 17.00
C ILE A 278 18.54 0.87 18.43
N GLN A 279 17.90 1.45 19.45
CA GLN A 279 18.28 1.20 20.85
C GLN A 279 18.11 -0.28 21.23
N SER A 280 17.00 -0.89 20.80
CA SER A 280 16.75 -2.32 21.02
C SER A 280 17.76 -3.19 20.29
N ALA A 281 18.19 -2.79 19.08
CA ALA A 281 19.24 -3.47 18.33
C ALA A 281 20.55 -3.53 19.10
N LYS A 282 20.97 -2.41 19.69
CA LYS A 282 22.20 -2.32 20.48
C LYS A 282 22.16 -3.27 21.67
N HIS A 283 21.03 -3.31 22.37
CA HIS A 283 20.81 -4.24 23.47
C HIS A 283 20.90 -5.70 23.04
N VAL A 284 20.15 -6.08 21.99
CA VAL A 284 20.15 -7.45 21.45
C VAL A 284 21.55 -7.86 20.95
N ALA A 285 22.22 -6.97 20.22
CA ALA A 285 23.56 -7.20 19.72
C ALA A 285 24.57 -7.43 20.85
N SER A 286 24.52 -6.59 21.90
CA SER A 286 25.38 -6.73 23.08
C SER A 286 25.11 -8.04 23.83
N ALA A 287 23.85 -8.38 24.08
CA ALA A 287 23.46 -9.60 24.81
C ALA A 287 23.87 -10.88 24.09
N LEU A 288 23.89 -10.87 22.75
CA LEU A 288 24.26 -12.01 21.91
C LEU A 288 25.72 -11.97 21.45
N ALA A 289 26.52 -11.00 21.88
CA ALA A 289 27.89 -10.76 21.44
C ALA A 289 28.03 -10.65 19.90
N MET A 290 27.09 -9.94 19.28
CA MET A 290 27.01 -9.71 17.84
C MET A 290 27.27 -8.24 17.49
N ARG A 291 27.56 -7.99 16.21
CA ARG A 291 27.51 -6.65 15.63
C ARG A 291 26.17 -6.43 14.93
N TYR A 292 25.83 -5.20 14.57
CA TYR A 292 24.58 -4.94 13.85
C TYR A 292 24.76 -4.11 12.58
N PHE A 293 23.86 -4.33 11.62
CA PHE A 293 23.82 -3.65 10.32
C PHE A 293 22.46 -2.98 10.14
N VAL A 294 22.45 -1.68 9.84
CA VAL A 294 21.21 -0.90 9.70
C VAL A 294 20.85 -0.74 8.22
N ARG A 295 19.71 -1.29 7.83
CA ARG A 295 19.11 -1.08 6.51
C ARG A 295 18.14 0.09 6.56
N LEU A 296 18.44 1.13 5.79
CA LEU A 296 17.60 2.30 5.62
C LEU A 296 16.40 2.03 4.68
N HIS A 297 15.26 2.64 5.00
CA HIS A 297 14.18 2.81 4.04
C HIS A 297 14.62 3.76 2.90
N PRO A 298 14.18 3.58 1.64
CA PRO A 298 14.59 4.44 0.52
C PRO A 298 14.34 5.94 0.73
N ALA A 299 13.32 6.29 1.50
CA ALA A 299 12.96 7.68 1.80
C ALA A 299 13.74 8.31 2.97
N ASN A 300 14.50 7.53 3.74
CA ASN A 300 15.19 8.01 4.94
C ASN A 300 16.59 8.51 4.62
N ASP A 301 17.06 9.53 5.35
CA ASP A 301 18.46 9.98 5.36
C ASP A 301 19.25 9.29 6.48
N ALA A 302 20.45 8.79 6.16
CA ALA A 302 21.37 8.18 7.12
C ALA A 302 21.78 9.16 8.23
N ASN A 303 21.93 10.44 7.89
CA ASN A 303 22.35 11.48 8.82
C ASN A 303 21.37 11.67 9.99
N ASN A 304 20.10 11.30 9.80
CA ASN A 304 19.08 11.37 10.85
C ASN A 304 19.33 10.37 11.99
N TYR A 305 20.16 9.35 11.77
CA TYR A 305 20.36 8.23 12.70
C TYR A 305 21.81 8.07 13.18
N SER A 306 22.77 8.78 12.57
CA SER A 306 24.20 8.63 12.86
C SER A 306 24.55 8.80 14.34
N HIS A 307 23.89 9.74 15.02
CA HIS A 307 24.08 10.02 16.45
C HIS A 307 23.58 8.92 17.39
N LEU A 308 22.82 7.93 16.89
CA LEU A 308 22.29 6.81 17.67
C LEU A 308 23.19 5.57 17.60
N LEU A 309 24.09 5.52 16.62
CA LEU A 309 24.95 4.37 16.33
C LEU A 309 26.13 4.32 17.31
N ASP A 310 26.59 3.10 17.62
CA ASP A 310 27.80 2.85 18.41
C ASP A 310 28.85 2.06 17.62
N GLU A 311 29.95 1.69 18.27
CA GLU A 311 31.06 0.93 17.68
C GLU A 311 30.69 -0.48 17.18
N ASN A 312 29.54 -1.03 17.60
CA ASN A 312 29.06 -2.34 17.16
C ASN A 312 28.24 -2.24 15.86
N CYS A 313 27.92 -1.03 15.39
CA CYS A 313 27.31 -0.82 14.09
C CYS A 313 28.32 -1.01 12.97
N VAL A 314 28.16 -2.05 12.15
CA VAL A 314 29.07 -2.34 11.03
C VAL A 314 28.88 -1.37 9.88
N ALA A 315 27.62 -1.04 9.56
CA ALA A 315 27.26 -0.07 8.51
C ALA A 315 25.79 0.35 8.60
N ILE A 316 25.49 1.50 7.97
CA ILE A 316 24.14 2.00 7.73
C ILE A 316 23.98 2.30 6.23
N GLU A 317 23.14 1.56 5.53
CA GLU A 317 23.08 1.60 4.07
C GLU A 317 21.66 1.50 3.52
N ARG A 318 21.47 2.05 2.31
CA ARG A 318 20.32 1.73 1.46
C ARG A 318 20.74 0.59 0.54
N CYS A 319 20.18 -0.60 0.74
CA CYS A 319 20.48 -1.78 -0.07
C CYS A 319 19.21 -2.59 -0.40
N GLY A 320 19.31 -3.40 -1.45
CA GLY A 320 18.29 -4.38 -1.81
C GLY A 320 18.15 -5.45 -0.72
N LEU A 321 17.01 -6.15 -0.70
CA LEU A 321 16.75 -7.19 0.30
C LEU A 321 17.74 -8.37 0.19
N GLN A 322 18.15 -8.73 -1.02
CA GLN A 322 19.14 -9.78 -1.26
C GLN A 322 20.49 -9.46 -0.64
N ASP A 323 21.05 -8.30 -1.00
CA ASP A 323 22.35 -7.84 -0.47
C ASP A 323 22.31 -7.72 1.06
N TYR A 324 21.16 -7.34 1.60
CA TYR A 324 20.92 -7.30 3.04
C TYR A 324 20.93 -8.70 3.67
N LEU A 325 20.16 -9.64 3.11
CA LEU A 325 20.02 -10.99 3.64
C LEU A 325 21.31 -11.81 3.58
N ALA A 326 22.20 -11.50 2.64
CA ALA A 326 23.53 -12.09 2.57
C ALA A 326 24.47 -11.60 3.70
N LYS A 327 24.17 -10.48 4.35
CA LYS A 327 25.01 -9.86 5.38
C LYS A 327 24.58 -10.17 6.81
N VAL A 328 23.41 -10.77 7.03
CA VAL A 328 22.80 -10.86 8.37
C VAL A 328 22.32 -12.27 8.71
N ASP A 329 22.40 -12.63 9.99
CA ASP A 329 21.95 -13.92 10.48
C ASP A 329 20.43 -13.94 10.72
N PHE A 330 19.92 -12.89 11.35
CA PHE A 330 18.51 -12.59 11.58
C PHE A 330 18.29 -11.08 11.61
N SER A 331 17.04 -10.65 11.65
CA SER A 331 16.69 -9.23 11.65
C SER A 331 15.74 -8.83 12.77
N ILE A 332 15.86 -7.61 13.24
CA ILE A 332 14.78 -6.92 13.94
C ILE A 332 14.19 -5.83 13.05
N ALA A 333 12.88 -5.66 13.13
CA ALA A 333 12.15 -4.69 12.35
C ALA A 333 10.93 -4.16 13.12
N HIS A 334 10.16 -3.32 12.45
CA HIS A 334 8.83 -2.89 12.87
C HIS A 334 7.84 -3.17 11.71
N MET A 335 6.68 -2.54 11.63
CA MET A 335 5.71 -2.77 10.54
C MET A 335 6.18 -2.19 9.18
N SER A 336 6.78 -3.04 8.34
CA SER A 336 7.18 -2.71 6.97
C SER A 336 6.78 -3.80 5.98
N GLY A 337 6.49 -3.44 4.73
CA GLY A 337 6.24 -4.42 3.66
C GLY A 337 7.42 -5.37 3.43
N ALA A 338 8.65 -4.94 3.77
CA ALA A 338 9.84 -5.78 3.68
C ALA A 338 9.83 -6.94 4.68
N VAL A 339 9.04 -6.86 5.78
CA VAL A 339 8.86 -7.97 6.72
C VAL A 339 8.22 -9.17 6.02
N ILE A 340 7.24 -8.93 5.16
CA ILE A 340 6.55 -10.02 4.46
C ILE A 340 7.52 -10.74 3.51
N GLU A 341 8.37 -9.99 2.82
CA GLU A 341 9.42 -10.58 1.98
C GLU A 341 10.39 -11.46 2.79
N MET A 342 10.76 -11.00 3.99
CA MET A 342 11.59 -11.78 4.92
C MET A 342 10.90 -13.09 5.32
N LEU A 343 9.63 -13.03 5.72
CA LEU A 343 8.84 -14.20 6.06
C LEU A 343 8.73 -15.19 4.89
N CYS A 344 8.44 -14.70 3.68
CA CYS A 344 8.34 -15.53 2.48
C CYS A 344 9.68 -16.20 2.10
N SER A 345 10.81 -15.60 2.45
CA SER A 345 12.14 -16.23 2.28
C SER A 345 12.49 -17.25 3.37
N GLY A 346 11.69 -17.33 4.44
CA GLY A 346 12.01 -18.11 5.63
C GLY A 346 13.15 -17.53 6.48
N SER A 347 13.47 -16.25 6.28
CA SER A 347 14.51 -15.56 7.05
C SER A 347 14.00 -15.20 8.44
N LEU A 348 14.83 -15.39 9.47
CA LEU A 348 14.48 -15.05 10.84
C LEU A 348 14.31 -13.54 11.00
N ILE A 349 13.13 -13.14 11.46
CA ILE A 349 12.79 -11.75 11.73
C ILE A 349 11.94 -11.64 12.99
N TYR A 350 12.20 -10.61 13.78
CA TYR A 350 11.49 -10.30 15.01
C TYR A 350 11.02 -8.84 14.96
N LEU A 351 9.77 -8.61 15.34
CA LEU A 351 9.15 -7.29 15.33
C LEU A 351 9.17 -6.71 16.73
N LEU A 352 9.66 -5.49 16.85
CA LEU A 352 9.55 -4.74 18.10
C LEU A 352 8.20 -4.04 18.18
N ASP A 353 7.45 -4.33 19.24
CA ASP A 353 6.22 -3.62 19.60
C ASP A 353 6.53 -2.51 20.61
N ASP A 354 6.71 -1.30 20.11
CA ASP A 354 6.87 -0.07 20.90
C ASP A 354 5.53 0.55 21.34
N GLY A 355 4.41 -0.17 21.16
CA GLY A 355 3.05 0.33 21.36
C GLY A 355 2.43 0.96 20.11
N CYS A 356 3.20 1.10 19.03
CA CYS A 356 2.74 1.61 17.73
C CYS A 356 2.65 0.51 16.67
N LEU A 357 2.96 -0.75 16.99
CA LEU A 357 2.81 -1.86 16.05
C LEU A 357 1.31 -2.08 15.75
N ALA A 358 0.96 -2.32 14.48
CA ALA A 358 -0.43 -2.63 14.13
C ALA A 358 -0.78 -4.07 14.55
N ASP A 359 -1.99 -4.28 15.04
CA ASP A 359 -2.45 -5.55 15.65
C ASP A 359 -2.21 -6.77 14.77
N ILE A 360 -2.28 -6.63 13.44
CA ILE A 360 -2.02 -7.72 12.49
C ILE A 360 -0.59 -8.26 12.55
N PHE A 361 0.35 -7.46 13.05
CA PHE A 361 1.75 -7.85 13.25
C PHE A 361 2.03 -8.30 14.68
N CYS A 362 1.09 -8.13 15.61
CA CYS A 362 1.21 -8.55 17.01
C CYS A 362 0.95 -10.06 17.15
N ILE A 363 1.85 -10.88 16.61
CA ILE A 363 1.72 -12.33 16.54
C ILE A 363 2.77 -13.01 17.41
N ASN A 364 2.35 -14.02 18.19
CA ASN A 364 3.25 -14.85 18.98
C ASN A 364 4.31 -15.51 18.10
N GLY A 365 5.58 -15.43 18.51
CA GLY A 365 6.71 -15.94 17.73
C GLY A 365 7.19 -15.01 16.60
N LEU A 366 6.58 -13.82 16.46
CA LEU A 366 6.99 -12.77 15.53
C LEU A 366 7.23 -11.43 16.24
N SER A 367 6.34 -10.99 17.12
CA SER A 367 6.42 -9.67 17.77
C SER A 367 6.69 -9.74 19.28
N TYR A 368 7.47 -8.79 19.78
CA TYR A 368 7.93 -8.73 21.17
C TYR A 368 7.95 -7.29 21.68
N LYS A 369 7.57 -7.08 22.94
CA LYS A 369 7.52 -5.75 23.57
C LYS A 369 8.87 -5.33 24.16
N HIS A 370 9.68 -6.29 24.55
CA HIS A 370 10.97 -6.04 25.19
C HIS A 370 12.10 -6.71 24.41
N SER A 371 13.25 -6.04 24.38
CA SER A 371 14.44 -6.55 23.71
C SER A 371 14.97 -7.85 24.35
N ASP A 372 14.77 -8.04 25.65
CA ASP A 372 15.13 -9.29 26.34
C ASP A 372 14.34 -10.49 25.81
N ASP A 373 13.05 -10.31 25.51
CA ASP A 373 12.22 -11.38 24.94
C ASP A 373 12.70 -11.74 23.51
N ILE A 374 13.19 -10.75 22.76
CA ILE A 374 13.82 -10.98 21.45
C ILE A 374 15.11 -11.79 21.62
N VAL A 375 15.95 -11.47 22.60
CA VAL A 375 17.19 -12.23 22.89
C VAL A 375 16.86 -13.69 23.16
N LEU A 376 15.88 -13.96 24.03
CA LEU A 376 15.45 -15.33 24.36
C LEU A 376 14.92 -16.07 23.12
N ALA A 377 14.03 -15.44 22.35
CA ALA A 377 13.48 -16.03 21.14
C ALA A 377 14.54 -16.35 20.09
N VAL A 378 15.54 -15.46 19.93
CA VAL A 378 16.67 -15.69 19.04
C VAL A 378 17.49 -16.89 19.50
N SER A 379 17.83 -16.98 20.79
CA SER A 379 18.58 -18.11 21.33
C SER A 379 17.87 -19.44 21.06
N GLU A 380 16.56 -19.53 21.32
CA GLU A 380 15.75 -20.72 21.06
C GLU A 380 15.72 -21.08 19.56
N ASP A 381 15.52 -20.10 18.69
CA ASP A 381 15.45 -20.32 17.24
C ASP A 381 16.79 -20.75 16.63
N LEU A 382 17.89 -20.32 17.23
CA LEU A 382 19.25 -20.71 16.84
C LEU A 382 19.60 -22.13 17.28
N GLU A 383 18.95 -22.66 18.32
CA GLU A 383 19.05 -24.07 18.73
C GLU A 383 18.20 -24.98 17.85
N SER A 384 17.07 -24.46 17.31
CA SER A 384 16.11 -25.21 16.51
C SER A 384 15.85 -24.58 15.13
N PRO A 385 16.85 -24.48 14.23
CA PRO A 385 16.77 -23.73 12.98
C PRO A 385 15.68 -24.25 12.00
N ASN A 386 15.39 -25.55 12.03
CA ASN A 386 14.34 -26.13 11.18
C ASN A 386 12.93 -25.75 11.65
N LEU A 387 12.71 -25.68 12.97
CA LEU A 387 11.42 -25.29 13.55
C LEU A 387 11.17 -23.80 13.33
N SER A 388 12.18 -22.97 13.55
CA SER A 388 12.09 -21.53 13.35
C SER A 388 11.87 -21.16 11.88
N LYS A 389 12.58 -21.80 10.95
CA LYS A 389 12.34 -21.65 9.50
C LYS A 389 10.91 -22.06 9.11
N LYS A 390 10.41 -23.18 9.63
CA LYS A 390 9.02 -23.62 9.39
C LYS A 390 8.02 -22.58 9.90
N ARG A 391 8.21 -22.05 11.11
CA ARG A 391 7.36 -20.97 11.67
C ARG A 391 7.36 -19.73 10.79
N MET A 392 8.52 -19.27 10.31
CA MET A 392 8.62 -18.10 9.43
C MET A 392 7.87 -18.31 8.11
N LEU A 393 7.97 -19.49 7.51
CA LEU A 393 7.25 -19.82 6.27
C LEU A 393 5.74 -19.93 6.47
N GLU A 394 5.29 -20.49 7.59
CA GLU A 394 3.86 -20.53 7.95
C GLU A 394 3.27 -19.14 8.15
N LEU A 395 4.00 -18.26 8.84
CA LEU A 395 3.65 -16.83 8.96
C LEU A 395 3.68 -16.14 7.59
N GLY A 396 4.70 -16.43 6.78
CA GLY A 396 4.81 -15.95 5.41
C GLY A 396 3.59 -16.31 4.57
N HIS A 397 3.15 -17.57 4.62
CA HIS A 397 1.94 -18.06 3.95
C HIS A 397 0.67 -17.36 4.45
N TRP A 398 0.58 -17.06 5.74
CA TRP A 398 -0.59 -16.35 6.29
C TRP A 398 -0.69 -14.90 5.79
N PHE A 399 0.45 -14.20 5.66
CA PHE A 399 0.53 -12.86 5.06
C PHE A 399 0.42 -12.89 3.53
N ASN A 400 0.95 -13.93 2.91
CA ASN A 400 1.08 -14.08 1.47
C ASN A 400 0.92 -15.55 1.05
N ASP A 401 -0.27 -15.90 0.58
CA ASP A 401 -0.56 -17.22 0.01
C ASP A 401 -0.59 -17.09 -1.52
N ASP A 402 0.56 -17.35 -2.14
CA ASP A 402 0.75 -17.35 -3.59
C ASP A 402 0.63 -18.74 -4.22
N SER A 403 0.03 -19.70 -3.51
CA SER A 403 -0.29 -21.01 -4.08
C SER A 403 -1.26 -20.84 -5.26
N ASP A 404 -0.96 -21.52 -6.36
CA ASP A 404 -1.73 -21.48 -7.62
C ASP A 404 -2.20 -20.07 -8.05
N GLN A 405 -1.33 -19.06 -7.83
CA GLN A 405 -1.67 -17.65 -8.02
C GLN A 405 -2.37 -17.33 -9.36
N PRO A 406 -1.93 -17.84 -10.53
CA PRO A 406 -2.62 -17.57 -11.79
C PRO A 406 -4.08 -18.04 -11.79
N GLU A 407 -4.38 -19.20 -11.21
CA GLU A 407 -5.74 -19.74 -11.18
C GLU A 407 -6.61 -19.01 -10.16
N HIS A 408 -6.06 -18.66 -8.99
CA HIS A 408 -6.76 -17.83 -8.01
C HIS A 408 -7.09 -16.44 -8.58
N ILE A 409 -6.19 -15.82 -9.35
CA ILE A 409 -6.47 -14.55 -10.05
C ILE A 409 -7.59 -14.71 -11.07
N ARG A 410 -7.54 -15.75 -11.92
CA ARG A 410 -8.60 -16.02 -12.91
C ARG A 410 -9.95 -16.25 -12.24
N SER A 411 -9.99 -17.11 -11.22
CA SER A 411 -11.19 -17.38 -10.44
C SER A 411 -11.72 -16.08 -9.82
N ALA A 412 -10.86 -15.24 -9.24
CA ALA A 412 -11.30 -13.96 -8.69
C ALA A 412 -11.85 -12.98 -9.74
N ILE A 413 -11.45 -13.07 -11.02
CA ILE A 413 -11.88 -12.14 -12.07
C ILE A 413 -13.09 -12.67 -12.86
N TYR A 414 -13.10 -13.95 -13.20
CA TYR A 414 -14.12 -14.59 -14.05
C TYR A 414 -15.25 -15.26 -13.27
N PHE A 415 -15.15 -15.42 -11.95
CA PHE A 415 -16.23 -16.00 -11.16
C PHE A 415 -17.42 -15.04 -11.11
N ASN A 416 -18.35 -15.27 -12.04
CA ASN A 416 -19.74 -14.86 -11.98
C ASN A 416 -20.44 -15.80 -10.99
N GLY A 417 -20.96 -15.24 -9.90
CA GLY A 417 -21.80 -15.98 -8.96
C GLY A 417 -23.06 -16.54 -9.61
#